data_AF-A0A9W9ZH07-F1
#
_entry.id   AF-A0A9W9ZH07-F1
#
_cell.length_a   1.000
_cell.length_b   1.000
_cell.length_c   1.000
_cell.angle_alpha   90.00
_cell.angle_beta   90.00
_cell.angle_gamma   90.00
#
_symmetry.space_group_name_H-M   'P 1'
#
loop_
_entity.id
_entity.type
_entity.pdbx_description
1 polymer ?
#
loop_
_entity_poly.entity_id
_entity_poly.type
_entity_poly.pdbx_seq_one_letter_code
_entity_poly.pdbx_strand_id
1 'polypeptide(L)'
;HGTRCAGEVAAVANNSVCGVGVAYDANIGGVRMLDGQATDVLEEVHLASSQNTSISTATAWGPKDDGKTFGKPGKLAQEALMQGALKGRGGKGNIYVWATGNGGLTDDDCNCDGYTTSIYTISVGCIGDHGLSAYYTELCSSTLGVTFNGGSHREKEENKMVTTDLHHKCTEEFKGTSSAASTAAGMFRLLFYSP
;
A
#
# COMPACT_ATOMS: atom_id res chain seq x y z
N HIS A 1 -3.87 -0.93 11.56
CA HIS A 1 -3.20 -0.74 10.26
C HIS A 1 -4.17 -0.27 9.18
N GLY A 2 -5.11 -1.11 8.71
CA GLY A 2 -6.04 -0.75 7.62
C GLY A 2 -6.79 0.58 7.79
N THR A 3 -7.26 0.90 9.00
CA THR A 3 -7.92 2.21 9.30
C THR A 3 -6.99 3.40 9.05
N ARG A 4 -5.70 3.27 9.32
CA ARG A 4 -4.70 4.34 9.09
C ARG A 4 -4.47 4.55 7.60
N CYS A 5 -4.29 3.46 6.85
CA CYS A 5 -4.21 3.48 5.39
C CYS A 5 -5.46 4.11 4.73
N ALA A 6 -6.65 3.72 5.20
CA ALA A 6 -7.90 4.25 4.68
C ALA A 6 -8.02 5.77 4.88
N GLY A 7 -7.56 6.28 6.03
CA GLY A 7 -7.54 7.71 6.30
C GLY A 7 -6.63 8.50 5.37
N GLU A 8 -5.47 7.95 5.01
CA GLU A 8 -4.57 8.62 4.05
C GLU A 8 -5.19 8.74 2.66
N VAL A 9 -5.98 7.73 2.25
CA VAL A 9 -6.63 7.75 0.94
C VAL A 9 -7.82 8.70 0.94
N ALA A 10 -8.70 8.62 1.93
CA ALA A 10 -10.05 9.21 1.85
C ALA A 10 -10.63 9.69 3.19
N ALA A 11 -9.80 10.14 4.15
CA ALA A 11 -10.35 10.88 5.29
C ALA A 11 -11.11 12.13 4.79
N VAL A 12 -12.32 12.31 5.32
CA VAL A 12 -13.26 13.35 4.90
C VAL A 12 -12.71 14.74 5.22
N ALA A 13 -12.74 15.64 4.23
CA ALA A 13 -12.33 17.03 4.40
C ALA A 13 -13.41 17.87 5.13
N ASN A 14 -13.00 19.02 5.69
CA ASN A 14 -13.90 20.07 6.20
C ASN A 14 -14.90 19.63 7.29
N ASN A 15 -14.54 18.64 8.11
CA ASN A 15 -15.40 18.13 9.19
C ASN A 15 -14.82 18.37 10.61
N SER A 16 -13.68 19.05 10.72
CA SER A 16 -12.95 19.29 11.98
C SER A 16 -12.48 18.03 12.71
N VAL A 17 -12.34 16.89 12.03
CA VAL A 17 -11.89 15.61 12.60
C VAL A 17 -10.57 15.17 11.96
N CYS A 18 -9.53 14.95 12.78
CA CYS A 18 -8.21 14.50 12.35
C CYS A 18 -7.54 15.38 11.28
N GLY A 19 -7.69 15.00 10.01
CA GLY A 19 -7.00 15.54 8.86
C GLY A 19 -7.79 15.23 7.58
N VAL A 20 -7.11 15.15 6.43
CA VAL A 20 -7.75 14.96 5.13
C VAL A 20 -7.02 13.89 4.32
N GLY A 21 -7.77 13.05 3.62
CA GLY A 21 -7.22 12.07 2.69
C GLY A 21 -6.86 12.70 1.35
N VAL A 22 -5.91 12.10 0.63
CA VAL A 22 -5.46 12.58 -0.68
C VAL A 22 -6.63 12.68 -1.67
N ALA A 23 -7.55 11.70 -1.64
CA ALA A 23 -8.79 11.67 -2.40
C ALA A 23 -9.99 11.70 -1.45
N TYR A 24 -10.14 12.78 -0.69
CA TYR A 24 -11.13 12.95 0.37
C TYR A 24 -12.60 12.78 -0.03
N ASP A 25 -12.94 12.91 -1.32
CA ASP A 25 -14.29 12.67 -1.88
C ASP A 25 -14.47 11.25 -2.45
N ALA A 26 -13.47 10.38 -2.31
CA ALA A 26 -13.56 9.00 -2.79
C ALA A 26 -14.32 8.10 -1.80
N ASN A 27 -15.07 7.14 -2.34
CA ASN A 27 -15.57 6.02 -1.55
C ASN A 27 -14.39 5.11 -1.16
N ILE A 28 -14.34 4.74 0.12
CA ILE A 28 -13.33 3.84 0.68
C ILE A 28 -13.98 2.60 1.30
N GLY A 29 -13.36 1.45 1.08
CA GLY A 29 -13.75 0.17 1.66
C GLY A 29 -12.54 -0.54 2.25
N GLY A 30 -12.79 -1.58 3.04
CA GLY A 30 -11.73 -2.38 3.65
C GLY A 30 -12.05 -3.87 3.61
N VAL A 31 -11.06 -4.68 3.29
CA VAL A 31 -11.13 -6.15 3.36
C VAL A 31 -10.23 -6.62 4.50
N ARG A 32 -10.83 -7.26 5.50
CA ARG A 32 -10.08 -7.81 6.65
C ARG A 32 -9.63 -9.23 6.31
N MET A 33 -8.37 -9.38 5.89
CA MET A 33 -7.78 -10.69 5.56
C MET A 33 -6.54 -11.07 6.39
N LEU A 34 -5.93 -10.11 7.11
CA LEU A 34 -4.67 -10.32 7.83
C LEU A 34 -4.85 -10.60 9.33
N ASP A 35 -6.08 -10.65 9.81
CA ASP A 35 -6.37 -10.97 11.22
C ASP A 35 -6.60 -12.47 11.39
N GLY A 36 -5.61 -13.24 10.96
CA GLY A 36 -5.65 -14.70 10.86
C GLY A 36 -4.59 -15.22 9.91
N GLN A 37 -4.60 -16.53 9.65
CA GLN A 37 -3.69 -17.13 8.69
C GLN A 37 -4.05 -16.69 7.26
N ALA A 38 -3.13 -15.96 6.61
CA ALA A 38 -3.23 -15.70 5.18
C ALA A 38 -3.03 -17.00 4.41
N THR A 39 -3.98 -17.33 3.54
CA THR A 39 -3.92 -18.51 2.66
C THR A 39 -4.12 -18.04 1.23
N ASP A 40 -3.62 -18.80 0.26
CA ASP A 40 -3.74 -18.48 -1.17
C ASP A 40 -5.20 -18.23 -1.59
N VAL A 41 -6.16 -18.96 -1.00
CA VAL A 41 -7.61 -18.75 -1.25
C VAL A 41 -8.08 -17.41 -0.70
N LEU A 42 -7.64 -17.02 0.51
CA LEU A 42 -8.03 -15.73 1.10
C LEU A 42 -7.41 -14.55 0.33
N GLU A 43 -6.17 -14.70 -0.11
CA GLU A 43 -5.49 -13.73 -0.97
C GLU A 43 -6.20 -13.61 -2.32
N GLU A 44 -6.56 -14.72 -2.97
CA GLU A 44 -7.35 -14.75 -4.21
C GLU A 44 -8.69 -14.02 -4.04
N VAL A 45 -9.49 -14.39 -3.03
CA VAL A 45 -10.80 -13.78 -2.80
C VAL A 45 -10.68 -12.28 -2.57
N HIS A 46 -9.65 -11.84 -1.82
CA HIS A 46 -9.38 -10.42 -1.64
C HIS A 46 -9.05 -9.74 -2.98
N LEU A 47 -8.09 -10.28 -3.72
CA LEU A 47 -7.64 -9.73 -5.01
C LEU A 47 -8.77 -9.74 -6.05
N ALA A 48 -9.65 -10.74 -6.04
CA ALA A 48 -10.80 -10.84 -6.93
C ALA A 48 -11.96 -9.92 -6.52
N SER A 49 -12.15 -9.66 -5.22
CA SER A 49 -13.18 -8.72 -4.73
C SER A 49 -13.01 -7.30 -5.29
N SER A 50 -11.81 -6.97 -5.74
CA SER A 50 -11.48 -5.69 -6.36
C SER A 50 -12.01 -5.49 -7.79
N GLN A 51 -12.60 -6.50 -8.44
CA GLN A 51 -13.00 -6.45 -9.85
C GLN A 51 -13.98 -5.30 -10.20
N ASN A 52 -14.77 -4.84 -9.23
CA ASN A 52 -15.70 -3.71 -9.37
C ASN A 52 -15.21 -2.42 -8.71
N THR A 53 -14.00 -2.41 -8.12
CA THR A 53 -13.39 -1.23 -7.50
C THR A 53 -12.42 -0.57 -8.47
N SER A 54 -12.23 0.75 -8.36
CA SER A 54 -11.32 1.47 -9.27
C SER A 54 -9.85 1.24 -8.93
N ILE A 55 -9.50 1.09 -7.65
CA ILE A 55 -8.14 0.96 -7.14
C ILE A 55 -8.16 0.04 -5.94
N SER A 56 -7.20 -0.88 -5.87
CA SER A 56 -6.92 -1.70 -4.69
C SER A 56 -5.50 -1.45 -4.23
N THR A 57 -5.36 -1.27 -2.92
CA THR A 57 -4.07 -0.98 -2.29
C THR A 57 -3.75 -2.10 -1.34
N ALA A 58 -2.67 -2.81 -1.59
CA ALA A 58 -2.08 -3.74 -0.65
C ALA A 58 -0.98 -3.01 0.11
N THR A 59 -1.30 -2.60 1.33
CA THR A 59 -0.45 -1.72 2.12
C THR A 59 0.30 -2.45 3.20
N ALA A 60 0.27 -3.79 3.32
CA ALA A 60 0.72 -4.43 4.56
C ALA A 60 1.00 -5.94 4.51
N TRP A 61 1.19 -6.55 3.33
CA TRP A 61 1.37 -7.99 3.26
C TRP A 61 2.18 -8.43 2.06
N GLY A 62 2.86 -9.55 2.25
CA GLY A 62 3.89 -10.14 1.40
C GLY A 62 4.62 -11.23 2.22
N PRO A 63 5.74 -11.75 1.71
CA PRO A 63 6.68 -12.54 2.49
C PRO A 63 7.20 -11.75 3.69
N LYS A 64 7.97 -12.42 4.56
CA LYS A 64 8.52 -11.76 5.74
C LYS A 64 9.74 -10.92 5.34
N ASP A 65 9.69 -9.64 5.66
CA ASP A 65 10.79 -8.67 5.49
C ASP A 65 11.95 -8.95 6.48
N ASP A 66 12.72 -10.01 6.25
CA ASP A 66 13.81 -10.44 7.13
C ASP A 66 15.15 -10.70 6.45
N GLY A 67 15.28 -10.29 5.17
CA GLY A 67 16.53 -10.39 4.40
C GLY A 67 16.92 -11.80 4.00
N LYS A 68 16.01 -12.77 4.18
CA LYS A 68 16.28 -14.20 3.91
C LYS A 68 15.07 -14.98 3.40
N THR A 69 13.88 -14.38 3.38
CA THR A 69 12.67 -15.05 2.93
C THR A 69 12.41 -14.74 1.46
N PHE A 70 12.31 -15.78 0.65
CA PHE A 70 11.78 -15.67 -0.71
C PHE A 70 10.33 -16.14 -0.70
N GLY A 71 9.43 -15.33 -1.24
CA GLY A 71 8.03 -15.70 -1.32
C GLY A 71 7.35 -15.04 -2.50
N LYS A 72 6.19 -15.56 -2.88
CA LYS A 72 5.40 -15.07 -4.00
C LYS A 72 3.94 -15.44 -3.80
N PRO A 73 3.01 -14.80 -4.52
CA PRO A 73 1.64 -15.26 -4.54
C PRO A 73 1.52 -16.74 -4.88
N GLY A 74 0.60 -17.41 -4.20
CA GLY A 74 0.19 -18.75 -4.59
C GLY A 74 -0.51 -18.73 -5.96
N LYS A 75 -0.90 -19.92 -6.44
CA LYS A 75 -1.45 -20.05 -7.79
C LYS A 75 -2.75 -19.26 -7.95
N LEU A 76 -3.59 -19.27 -6.92
CA LEU A 76 -4.89 -18.62 -6.94
C LEU A 76 -4.74 -17.10 -6.89
N ALA A 77 -3.91 -16.58 -5.98
CA ALA A 77 -3.60 -15.16 -5.88
C ALA A 77 -2.95 -14.62 -7.16
N GLN A 78 -2.02 -15.37 -7.76
CA GLN A 78 -1.37 -14.99 -9.02
C GLN A 78 -2.39 -14.91 -10.18
N GLU A 79 -3.30 -15.87 -10.28
CA GLU A 79 -4.37 -15.86 -11.28
C GLU A 79 -5.32 -14.66 -11.05
N ALA A 80 -5.70 -14.37 -9.80
CA ALA A 80 -6.54 -13.22 -9.49
C ALA A 80 -5.89 -11.88 -9.84
N LEU A 81 -4.58 -11.71 -9.55
CA LEU A 81 -3.84 -10.52 -9.98
C LEU A 81 -3.87 -10.35 -11.50
N MET A 82 -3.58 -11.42 -12.24
CA MET A 82 -3.60 -11.40 -13.70
C MET A 82 -5.00 -11.10 -14.25
N GLN A 83 -6.03 -11.81 -13.78
CA GLN A 83 -7.40 -11.61 -14.25
C GLN A 83 -7.92 -10.22 -13.89
N GLY A 84 -7.60 -9.73 -12.70
CA GLY A 84 -7.95 -8.36 -12.29
C GLY A 84 -7.28 -7.31 -13.17
N ALA A 85 -5.98 -7.44 -13.44
CA ALA A 85 -5.24 -6.52 -14.30
C ALA A 85 -5.69 -6.57 -15.77
N LEU A 86 -6.17 -7.71 -16.27
CA LEU A 86 -6.60 -7.86 -17.66
C LEU A 86 -8.09 -7.54 -17.89
N LYS A 87 -8.97 -7.87 -16.93
CA LYS A 87 -10.42 -7.86 -17.12
C LYS A 87 -11.16 -6.93 -16.16
N GLY A 88 -10.53 -6.53 -15.06
CA GLY A 88 -11.12 -5.65 -14.07
C GLY A 88 -11.55 -4.30 -14.64
N ARG A 89 -12.44 -3.59 -13.94
CA ARG A 89 -12.96 -2.27 -14.36
C ARG A 89 -13.53 -2.24 -15.78
N GLY A 90 -14.27 -3.30 -16.15
CA GLY A 90 -14.87 -3.44 -17.48
C GLY A 90 -13.82 -3.57 -18.60
N GLY A 91 -12.73 -4.30 -18.35
CA GLY A 91 -11.63 -4.51 -19.31
C GLY A 91 -10.55 -3.43 -19.32
N LYS A 92 -10.61 -2.44 -18.41
CA LYS A 92 -9.56 -1.41 -18.26
C LYS A 92 -8.38 -1.87 -17.39
N GLY A 93 -8.58 -2.95 -16.63
CA GLY A 93 -7.62 -3.46 -15.67
C GLY A 93 -7.71 -2.80 -14.31
N ASN A 94 -7.74 -3.62 -13.27
CA ASN A 94 -7.60 -3.19 -11.88
C ASN A 94 -6.19 -2.63 -11.64
N ILE A 95 -6.10 -1.75 -10.64
CA ILE A 95 -4.86 -1.12 -10.24
C ILE A 95 -4.52 -1.63 -8.85
N TYR A 96 -3.41 -2.36 -8.75
CA TYR A 96 -2.90 -2.92 -7.52
C TYR A 96 -1.67 -2.14 -7.07
N VAL A 97 -1.81 -1.29 -6.07
CA VAL A 97 -0.69 -0.54 -5.50
C VAL A 97 -0.11 -1.36 -4.34
N TRP A 98 1.20 -1.60 -4.36
CA TRP A 98 1.90 -2.46 -3.41
C TRP A 98 3.02 -1.71 -2.70
N ALA A 99 3.15 -1.88 -1.39
CA ALA A 99 4.31 -1.39 -0.64
C ALA A 99 5.55 -2.24 -0.98
N THR A 100 6.72 -1.62 -1.11
CA THR A 100 7.95 -2.38 -1.42
C THR A 100 8.50 -3.22 -0.26
N GLY A 101 7.97 -3.08 0.95
CA GLY A 101 8.47 -3.81 2.14
C GLY A 101 9.23 -2.92 3.11
N ASN A 102 9.45 -3.41 4.34
CA ASN A 102 10.06 -2.68 5.45
C ASN A 102 11.36 -3.32 5.96
N GLY A 103 11.98 -4.20 5.16
CA GLY A 103 13.19 -4.97 5.47
C GLY A 103 14.52 -4.25 5.24
N GLY A 104 14.51 -2.92 5.02
CA GLY A 104 15.74 -2.16 4.74
C GLY A 104 16.83 -2.28 5.82
N LEU A 105 16.44 -2.41 7.10
CA LEU A 105 17.40 -2.62 8.21
C LEU A 105 17.93 -4.05 8.32
N THR A 106 17.34 -4.99 7.57
CA THR A 106 17.75 -6.39 7.53
C THR A 106 18.44 -6.76 6.22
N ASP A 107 18.85 -5.76 5.43
CA ASP A 107 19.42 -5.92 4.08
C ASP A 107 18.50 -6.74 3.14
N ASP A 108 17.19 -6.55 3.25
CA ASP A 108 16.22 -7.21 2.36
C ASP A 108 16.17 -6.52 0.98
N ASP A 109 15.85 -7.32 -0.04
CA ASP A 109 15.71 -6.88 -1.42
C ASP A 109 14.32 -7.24 -1.89
N CYS A 110 13.52 -6.23 -2.21
CA CYS A 110 12.13 -6.44 -2.61
C CYS A 110 11.96 -7.24 -3.91
N ASN A 111 13.03 -7.56 -4.66
CA ASN A 111 12.97 -8.57 -5.70
C ASN A 111 12.72 -10.00 -5.17
N CYS A 112 12.89 -10.24 -3.87
CA CYS A 112 12.57 -11.49 -3.19
C CYS A 112 11.08 -11.64 -2.86
N ASP A 113 10.30 -10.56 -3.04
CA ASP A 113 8.85 -10.54 -2.94
C ASP A 113 8.18 -10.63 -4.32
N GLY A 114 7.52 -11.77 -4.58
CA GLY A 114 6.77 -12.03 -5.81
C GLY A 114 5.54 -11.14 -6.01
N TYR A 115 5.04 -10.49 -4.96
CA TYR A 115 3.97 -9.51 -5.06
C TYR A 115 4.50 -8.19 -5.63
N THR A 116 5.58 -7.65 -5.06
CA THR A 116 6.19 -6.38 -5.52
C THR A 116 6.84 -6.48 -6.90
N THR A 117 7.36 -7.66 -7.26
CA THR A 117 7.96 -7.93 -8.58
C THR A 117 6.95 -8.28 -9.67
N SER A 118 5.67 -8.45 -9.30
CA SER A 118 4.62 -8.76 -10.26
C SER A 118 4.39 -7.58 -11.19
N ILE A 119 4.41 -7.84 -12.50
CA ILE A 119 4.07 -6.86 -13.56
C ILE A 119 2.64 -6.33 -13.45
N TYR A 120 1.79 -6.98 -12.64
CA TYR A 120 0.40 -6.58 -12.40
C TYR A 120 0.26 -5.63 -11.20
N THR A 121 1.37 -5.30 -10.53
CA THR A 121 1.39 -4.41 -9.36
C THR A 121 2.19 -3.14 -9.64
N ILE A 122 1.81 -2.07 -8.93
CA ILE A 122 2.56 -0.83 -8.87
C ILE A 122 3.22 -0.77 -7.51
N SER A 123 4.50 -1.13 -7.47
CA SER A 123 5.34 -1.12 -6.28
C SER A 123 5.78 0.31 -5.92
N VAL A 124 5.54 0.69 -4.67
CA VAL A 124 5.77 2.04 -4.15
C VAL A 124 6.66 1.96 -2.92
N GLY A 125 7.83 2.59 -3.01
CA GLY A 125 8.76 2.77 -1.90
C GLY A 125 8.50 4.04 -1.11
N CYS A 126 9.32 4.29 -0.10
CA CYS A 126 9.10 5.39 0.85
C CYS A 126 10.33 6.30 0.97
N ILE A 127 10.09 7.61 0.95
CA ILE A 127 11.10 8.66 1.16
C ILE A 127 10.72 9.58 2.31
N GLY A 128 11.73 10.14 2.98
CA GLY A 128 11.57 11.25 3.93
C GLY A 128 11.29 12.58 3.26
N ASP A 129 10.94 13.59 4.05
CA ASP A 129 10.69 14.98 3.64
C ASP A 129 11.91 15.66 3.00
N HIS A 130 13.12 15.21 3.32
CA HIS A 130 14.36 15.64 2.65
C HIS A 130 14.64 14.92 1.31
N GLY A 131 13.72 14.08 0.81
CA GLY A 131 13.87 13.34 -0.45
C GLY A 131 14.87 12.19 -0.36
N LEU A 132 15.22 11.75 0.86
CA LEU A 132 16.12 10.62 1.10
C LEU A 132 15.33 9.33 1.33
N SER A 133 15.93 8.20 0.98
CA SER A 133 15.39 6.87 1.25
C SER A 133 15.07 6.71 2.74
N ALA A 134 13.88 6.20 3.04
CA ALA A 134 13.50 5.84 4.41
C ALA A 134 14.34 4.66 4.91
N TYR A 135 14.64 4.60 6.22
CA TYR A 135 15.55 3.57 6.75
C TYR A 135 15.03 2.13 6.65
N TYR A 136 13.72 1.95 6.52
CA TYR A 136 13.07 0.66 6.38
C TYR A 136 12.77 0.28 4.94
N THR A 137 12.85 1.20 3.97
CA THR A 137 12.42 0.89 2.60
C THR A 137 13.38 -0.12 1.98
N GLU A 138 12.82 -1.14 1.35
CA GLU A 138 13.59 -2.06 0.50
C GLU A 138 13.83 -1.42 -0.86
N LEU A 139 15.00 -1.69 -1.45
CA LEU A 139 15.42 -1.17 -2.74
C LEU A 139 15.51 -2.32 -3.73
N CYS A 140 14.79 -2.22 -4.84
CA CYS A 140 14.84 -3.23 -5.89
C CYS A 140 14.43 -2.66 -7.25
N SER A 141 14.83 -3.36 -8.32
CA SER A 141 14.56 -2.98 -9.72
C SER A 141 13.08 -2.97 -10.08
N SER A 142 12.22 -3.65 -9.31
CA SER A 142 10.78 -3.65 -9.57
C SER A 142 10.07 -2.40 -9.08
N THR A 143 10.71 -1.55 -8.25
CA THR A 143 10.10 -0.33 -7.69
C THR A 143 9.77 0.69 -8.78
N LEU A 144 8.50 1.11 -8.89
CA LEU A 144 8.04 2.05 -9.92
C LEU A 144 7.97 3.51 -9.47
N GLY A 145 7.83 3.75 -8.17
CA GLY A 145 7.77 5.09 -7.62
C GLY A 145 7.98 5.13 -6.12
N VAL A 146 8.05 6.34 -5.56
CA VAL A 146 8.16 6.58 -4.13
C VAL A 146 7.23 7.70 -3.70
N THR A 147 6.74 7.64 -2.47
CA THR A 147 6.03 8.77 -1.86
C THR A 147 6.55 9.05 -0.45
N PHE A 148 6.09 10.16 0.11
CA PHE A 148 6.44 10.61 1.45
C PHE A 148 5.96 9.68 2.56
N ASN A 149 6.34 10.06 3.78
CA ASN A 149 6.14 9.41 5.06
C ASN A 149 7.29 8.48 5.54
N GLY A 150 8.51 8.75 5.07
CA GLY A 150 9.75 8.13 5.53
C GLY A 150 10.39 8.87 6.70
N GLY A 151 11.06 8.12 7.58
CA GLY A 151 12.14 8.65 8.42
C GLY A 151 13.49 8.34 7.77
N SER A 152 14.35 9.34 7.56
CA SER A 152 15.69 9.11 7.04
C SER A 152 16.62 8.55 8.14
N HIS A 153 17.62 7.74 7.75
CA HIS A 153 18.69 7.28 8.66
C HIS A 153 19.44 8.38 9.40
N ARG A 154 19.34 9.64 8.94
CA ARG A 154 20.09 10.78 9.46
C ARG A 154 19.24 11.77 10.25
N GLU A 155 17.95 11.50 10.41
CA GLU A 155 17.01 12.39 11.11
C GLU A 155 16.94 12.04 12.61
N LYS A 156 16.93 13.07 13.45
CA LYS A 156 16.70 12.92 14.90
C LYS A 156 15.21 12.86 15.27
N GLU A 157 14.38 13.47 14.45
CA GLU A 157 12.93 13.49 14.58
C GLU A 157 12.34 12.96 13.27
N GLU A 158 11.49 11.93 13.37
CA GLU A 158 10.84 11.35 12.20
C GLU A 158 9.67 12.23 11.75
N ASN A 159 9.38 12.19 10.44
CA ASN A 159 8.21 12.82 9.88
C ASN A 159 6.92 12.26 10.49
N LYS A 160 5.98 13.16 10.77
CA LYS A 160 4.66 12.81 11.30
C LYS A 160 3.67 12.59 10.16
N MET A 161 2.93 11.49 10.22
CA MET A 161 1.78 11.25 9.35
C MET A 161 0.49 11.35 10.12
N VAL A 162 -0.27 12.39 9.82
CA VAL A 162 -1.61 12.59 10.38
C VAL A 162 -2.61 11.73 9.63
N THR A 163 -3.23 10.77 10.31
CA THR A 163 -4.31 9.95 9.73
C THR A 163 -5.29 9.45 10.80
N THR A 164 -6.38 8.83 10.38
CA THR A 164 -7.38 8.21 11.26
C THR A 164 -6.83 6.96 11.93
N ASP A 165 -7.25 6.68 13.16
CA ASP A 165 -6.87 5.49 13.91
C ASP A 165 -8.08 4.75 14.50
N LEU A 166 -7.84 3.56 15.04
CA LEU A 166 -8.85 2.77 15.72
C LEU A 166 -9.50 3.55 16.87
N HIS A 167 -10.73 3.15 17.22
CA HIS A 167 -11.51 3.76 18.30
C HIS A 167 -11.82 5.25 18.10
N HIS A 168 -12.04 5.66 16.84
CA HIS A 168 -12.37 7.04 16.46
C HIS A 168 -11.30 8.05 16.88
N LYS A 169 -10.03 7.65 16.81
CA LYS A 169 -8.90 8.51 17.15
C LYS A 169 -8.19 9.00 15.89
N CYS A 170 -7.23 9.90 16.11
CA CYS A 170 -6.25 10.33 15.12
C CYS A 170 -4.87 9.90 15.62
N THR A 171 -3.94 9.70 14.69
CA THR A 171 -2.53 9.42 15.01
C THR A 171 -1.64 10.31 14.16
N GLU A 172 -0.46 10.63 14.69
CA GLU A 172 0.63 11.31 13.97
C GLU A 172 1.83 10.37 13.73
N GLU A 173 1.71 9.09 14.11
CA GLU A 173 2.82 8.14 14.23
C GLU A 173 2.71 6.96 13.24
N PHE A 174 1.91 7.09 12.18
CA PHE A 174 1.84 6.04 11.17
C PHE A 174 3.01 6.14 10.20
N LYS A 175 3.65 5.02 9.87
CA LYS A 175 4.88 4.97 9.05
C LYS A 175 5.00 3.65 8.29
N GLY A 176 6.07 3.50 7.52
CA GLY A 176 6.37 2.33 6.70
C GLY A 176 6.03 2.54 5.22
N THR A 177 6.55 1.69 4.35
CA THR A 177 6.18 1.66 2.92
C THR A 177 4.68 1.42 2.72
N SER A 178 4.03 0.82 3.72
CA SER A 178 2.59 0.74 3.90
C SER A 178 1.84 2.07 3.77
N SER A 179 2.37 3.12 4.40
CA SER A 179 1.81 4.46 4.29
C SER A 179 2.05 5.03 2.90
N ALA A 180 3.27 4.88 2.37
CA ALA A 180 3.60 5.34 1.04
C ALA A 180 2.65 4.76 -0.05
N ALA A 181 2.40 3.46 -0.01
CA ALA A 181 1.43 2.81 -0.90
C ALA A 181 0.00 3.37 -0.74
N SER A 182 -0.42 3.72 0.48
CA SER A 182 -1.73 4.33 0.75
C SER A 182 -1.85 5.72 0.12
N THR A 183 -0.84 6.56 0.34
CA THR A 183 -0.75 7.89 -0.26
C THR A 183 -0.76 7.81 -1.81
N ALA A 184 0.03 6.90 -2.39
CA ALA A 184 0.05 6.68 -3.84
C ALA A 184 -1.31 6.23 -4.39
N ALA A 185 -2.03 5.36 -3.69
CA ALA A 185 -3.37 4.95 -4.10
C ALA A 185 -4.38 6.10 -4.11
N GLY A 186 -4.27 7.02 -3.16
CA GLY A 186 -5.03 8.28 -3.18
C GLY A 186 -4.71 9.11 -4.43
N MET A 187 -3.43 9.24 -4.80
CA MET A 187 -3.01 9.96 -6.01
C MET A 187 -3.56 9.29 -7.28
N PHE A 188 -3.49 7.96 -7.38
CA PHE A 188 -4.13 7.24 -8.48
C PHE A 188 -5.64 7.46 -8.50
N ARG A 189 -6.31 7.58 -7.35
CA ARG A 189 -7.76 7.81 -7.30
C ARG A 189 -8.15 9.14 -7.92
N LEU A 190 -7.33 10.18 -7.71
CA LEU A 190 -7.48 11.47 -8.36
C LEU A 190 -7.28 11.37 -9.87
N LEU A 191 -6.29 10.59 -10.34
CA LEU A 191 -6.03 10.37 -11.76
C LEU A 191 -7.23 9.74 -12.49
N PHE A 192 -7.94 8.81 -11.85
CA PHE A 192 -9.13 8.17 -12.40
C PHE A 192 -10.44 8.83 -11.99
N TYR A 193 -10.38 10.03 -11.39
CA TYR A 193 -11.57 10.82 -11.13
C TYR A 193 -12.13 11.35 -12.45
N SER A 194 -13.37 10.99 -12.75
CA SER A 194 -14.16 11.63 -13.80
C SER A 194 -15.32 12.36 -13.11
N PRO A 195 -15.46 13.69 -13.32
CA PRO A 195 -16.51 14.50 -12.72
C PRO A 195 -17.91 14.12 -13.22
#